data_AF-G8XFW9-F1
#
_entry.id   AF-G8XFW9-F1
#
_cell.length_a   1.000
_cell.length_b   1.000
_cell.length_c   1.000
_cell.angle_alpha   90.00
_cell.angle_beta   90.00
_cell.angle_gamma   90.00
#
_symmetry.space_group_name_H-M   'P 1'
#
loop_
_entity.id
_entity.type
_entity.pdbx_description
1 polymer ?
#
loop_
_entity_poly.entity_id
_entity_poly.type
_entity_poly.pdbx_seq_one_letter_code
_entity_poly.pdbx_strand_id
1 'polypeptide(L)' 'MGMKEPIGEIVEVRGADGAPPYVVRFDDGHETLIFPGPDCVVEPRAMQG' A
#
# COMPACT_ATOMS: atom_id res chain seq x y z
N MET A 1 -20.52 -8.26 -10.09
CA MET A 1 -19.09 -8.57 -10.31
C MET A 1 -18.32 -7.82 -9.23
N GLY A 2 -17.66 -8.52 -8.31
CA GLY A 2 -16.95 -7.88 -7.20
C GLY A 2 -15.78 -7.05 -7.72
N MET A 3 -15.71 -5.78 -7.32
CA MET A 3 -14.56 -4.93 -7.60
C MET A 3 -13.38 -5.55 -6.84
N LYS A 4 -12.35 -6.00 -7.56
CA LYS A 4 -11.13 -6.46 -6.92
C LYS A 4 -10.48 -5.24 -6.27
N GLU A 5 -10.27 -5.27 -4.97
CA GLU A 5 -9.55 -4.20 -4.28
C GLU A 5 -8.14 -4.10 -4.90
N PRO A 6 -7.69 -2.89 -5.26
CA PRO A 6 -6.39 -2.72 -5.90
C PRO A 6 -5.28 -3.02 -4.88
N ILE A 7 -4.47 -4.04 -5.17
CA ILE A 7 -3.30 -4.41 -4.37
C ILE A 7 -2.07 -3.74 -5.00
N GLY A 8 -1.23 -3.15 -4.17
CA GLY A 8 0.02 -2.50 -4.59
C GLY A 8 1.12 -2.60 -3.53
N GLU A 9 2.34 -2.31 -3.92
CA GLU A 9 3.52 -2.34 -3.04
C GLU A 9 3.74 -0.94 -2.44
N ILE A 10 3.89 -0.86 -1.11
CA ILE A 10 4.30 0.38 -0.44
C ILE A 10 5.79 0.61 -0.74
N VAL A 11 6.10 1.66 -1.49
CA VAL A 11 7.47 2.04 -1.87
C VAL A 11 8.03 3.15 -0.98
N GLU A 12 7.17 3.93 -0.31
CA GLU A 12 7.58 4.96 0.65
C GLU A 12 6.52 5.13 1.74
N VAL A 13 6.97 5.35 2.97
CA VAL A 13 6.11 5.68 4.12
C VAL A 13 6.34 7.13 4.52
N ARG A 14 5.28 7.95 4.49
CA ARG A 14 5.36 9.39 4.78
C ARG A 14 4.79 9.80 6.13
N GLY A 15 3.99 8.96 6.76
CA GLY A 15 3.52 9.21 8.12
C GLY A 15 4.61 8.96 9.16
N ALA A 16 4.45 9.58 10.32
CA ALA A 16 5.31 9.35 11.46
C ALA A 16 5.19 7.89 11.93
N ASP A 17 6.29 7.33 12.46
CA ASP A 17 6.30 6.00 13.08
C ASP A 17 5.81 4.86 12.17
N GLY A 18 5.92 5.02 10.85
CA GLY A 18 5.44 4.02 9.88
C GLY A 18 3.94 4.12 9.56
N ALA A 19 3.27 5.17 10.02
CA ALA A 19 1.85 5.41 9.78
C ALA A 19 1.59 5.90 8.33
N PRO A 20 0.33 5.88 7.87
CA PRO A 20 -0.05 6.51 6.60
C PRO A 20 0.20 8.03 6.61
N PRO A 21 0.31 8.67 5.43
CA PRO A 21 0.06 8.09 4.11
C PRO A 21 1.23 7.29 3.53
N TYR A 22 0.89 6.41 2.59
CA TYR A 22 1.84 5.54 1.90
C TYR A 22 1.93 5.90 0.42
N VAL A 23 3.13 5.94 -0.15
CA VAL A 23 3.28 5.92 -1.61
C VAL A 23 3.22 4.46 -2.04
N VAL A 24 2.22 4.13 -2.85
CA VAL A 24 1.96 2.77 -3.32
C VAL A 24 2.19 2.72 -4.83
N ARG A 25 2.97 1.74 -5.27
CA ARG A 25 3.16 1.40 -6.68
C ARG A 25 2.25 0.23 -7.04
N PHE A 26 1.42 0.43 -8.06
CA PHE A 26 0.56 -0.61 -8.62
C PHE A 26 1.27 -1.36 -9.76
N ASP A 27 0.67 -2.48 -10.18
CA ASP A 27 1.20 -3.35 -11.26
C ASP A 27 1.36 -2.64 -12.61
N ASP A 28 0.52 -1.64 -12.90
CA ASP A 28 0.62 -0.77 -14.08
C ASP A 28 1.83 0.19 -14.01
N GLY A 29 2.59 0.17 -12.92
CA GLY A 29 3.76 1.02 -12.68
C GLY A 29 3.41 2.41 -12.15
N HIS A 30 2.12 2.75 -12.06
CA HIS A 30 1.67 4.01 -11.49
C HIS A 30 1.88 4.07 -9.96
N GLU A 31 2.42 5.20 -9.50
CA GLU A 31 2.68 5.49 -8.09
C GLU A 31 1.70 6.55 -7.59
N THR A 32 1.08 6.31 -6.44
CA THR A 32 0.14 7.27 -5.87
C THR A 32 0.19 7.29 -4.34
N LEU A 33 -0.26 8.41 -3.77
CA LEU A 33 -0.37 8.57 -2.33
C LEU A 33 -1.70 7.97 -1.84
N ILE A 34 -1.61 6.94 -1.00
CA ILE A 34 -2.75 6.22 -0.44
C ILE A 34 -2.95 6.61 1.03
N PHE A 35 -4.20 6.95 1.34
CA PHE A 35 -4.73 7.09 2.68
C PHE A 35 -5.66 5.89 2.93
N PRO A 36 -5.15 4.80 3.52
CA PRO A 36 -5.92 3.58 3.69
C PRO A 36 -7.12 3.81 4.60
N GLY A 37 -8.25 3.19 4.25
CA GLY A 37 -9.44 3.15 5.08
C GLY A 37 -9.30 2.15 6.24
N PRO A 38 -10.30 2.09 7.13
CA PRO A 38 -10.27 1.18 8.29
C PRO A 38 -10.23 -0.31 7.92
N ASP A 39 -10.74 -0.67 6.73
CA ASP A 39 -10.75 -2.05 6.23
C ASP A 39 -9.49 -2.42 5.42
N CYS A 40 -8.56 -1.48 5.21
CA CYS A 40 -7.32 -1.77 4.49
C CYS A 40 -6.35 -2.55 5.38
N VAL A 41 -5.75 -3.59 4.81
CA VAL A 41 -4.71 -4.39 5.46
C VAL A 41 -3.35 -4.05 4.87
N VAL A 42 -2.38 -3.74 5.73
CA VAL A 42 -0.96 -3.58 5.35
C VAL A 42 -0.22 -4.84 5.78
N GLU A 43 0.34 -5.56 4.82
CA GLU A 43 1.16 -6.73 5.11
C GLU A 43 2.65 -6.39 5.03
N PRO A 44 3.47 -6.82 6.00
CA PRO A 44 4.91 -6.68 5.88
C PRO A 44 5.40 -7.53 4.70
N ARG A 45 6.39 -7.02 3.96
CA ARG A 45 7.04 -7.82 2.93
C ARG A 45 7.62 -9.06 3.60
N ALA A 46 7.17 -10.25 3.19
CA ALA A 46 7.75 -11.49 3.66
C ALA A 46 9.26 -11.43 3.42
N MET A 47 10.04 -11.49 4.51
CA MET A 47 11.49 -11.55 4.45
C MET A 47 11.84 -12.84 3.72
N GLN A 48 12.11 -12.76 2.42
CA GLN A 48 12.63 -13.90 1.67
C GLN A 48 14.06 -14.09 2.14
N GLY A 49 14.24 -15.06 3.05
CA GLY A 49 15.55 -15.53 3.50
C GLY A 49 16.21 -16.46 2.49
#